data_AF-A0AAU2IFQ9-F1
#
_entry.id   AF-A0AAU2IFQ9-F1
#
_cell.length_a   1.000
_cell.length_b   1.000
_cell.length_c   1.000
_cell.angle_alpha   90.00
_cell.angle_beta   90.00
_cell.angle_gamma   90.00
#
_symmetry.space_group_name_H-M   'P 1'
#
loop_
_entity.id
_entity.type
_entity.pdbx_description
1 polymer ?
#
loop_
_entity_poly.entity_id
_entity_poly.type
_entity_poly.pdbx_seq_one_letter_code
_entity_poly.pdbx_strand_id
1 'polypeptide(L)'
;MRPRAALRDLLGLVLLPLPLIAVAVAAAPAAFAGGGTRRWFGRGESQRAEAQAAKDAAAAAFYELDTAQRDLRISIETITAVDDSPAARRTVSDFESLGRRIDEASLQYITAVDAHDLDRDDLEASVATRARAELSRAKDELTKVKLDLDRFSQGLGPLLGKAETQLARLAPAVERARQALLAASNSLDAVRGAGLKADDLAARLAALGPELTRLNQGAGRHGVPETLERAERVARDAEAVRAEAQRLPERAAEIDRRLVSLRTRAQALTTRAGQVEPILSELRRRFTAPCWQDLQHVPERAAENVRQAELKLGEARAARDEQRWPDATSRLSTVRALLNTTDEDVSAASDRLQRLNAVAKDPQQEIDRTRFAIRDAQRLAMSGRSTPEPRHARPLDDSVGRLDRAVAALEGHHPDYWHFLTETEAVRQTVARVVAQIREERGAHS
;
A
#
# COMPACT_ATOMS: atom_id res chain seq x y z
N MET A 1 -30.78 54.39 -6.80
CA MET A 1 -31.91 53.68 -6.16
C MET A 1 -31.35 52.60 -5.24
N ARG A 2 -31.68 52.67 -3.94
CA ARG A 2 -31.68 51.54 -2.97
C ARG A 2 -33.05 50.84 -3.08
N PRO A 3 -33.21 49.53 -2.76
CA PRO A 3 -33.18 48.94 -1.39
C PRO A 3 -32.25 47.69 -1.29
N ARG A 4 -31.55 47.35 -0.17
CA ARG A 4 -31.97 46.72 1.12
C ARG A 4 -32.74 45.39 0.91
N ALA A 5 -32.46 44.23 1.53
CA ALA A 5 -31.71 43.83 2.72
C ALA A 5 -31.43 42.28 2.64
N ALA A 6 -30.28 41.75 3.11
CA ALA A 6 -30.03 41.11 4.42
C ALA A 6 -30.00 39.56 4.41
N LEU A 7 -28.88 38.98 4.86
CA LEU A 7 -28.70 37.95 5.93
C LEU A 7 -27.29 37.35 5.75
N ARG A 8 -26.27 37.71 6.56
CA ARG A 8 -25.98 37.43 7.98
C ARG A 8 -24.97 36.28 8.12
N ASP A 9 -23.77 36.68 8.53
CA ASP A 9 -22.73 35.87 9.19
C ASP A 9 -23.28 35.00 10.32
N LEU A 10 -22.59 33.89 10.62
CA LEU A 10 -22.36 33.37 11.98
C LEU A 10 -21.34 32.21 11.96
N LEU A 11 -20.05 32.55 12.00
CA LEU A 11 -18.97 31.67 12.49
C LEU A 11 -18.38 32.35 13.73
N GLY A 12 -18.60 31.78 14.91
CA GLY A 12 -18.02 32.27 16.15
C GLY A 12 -18.66 31.68 17.42
N LEU A 13 -18.10 30.60 17.93
CA LEU A 13 -18.31 30.07 19.28
C LEU A 13 -17.01 29.32 19.64
N VAL A 14 -16.01 30.00 20.20
CA VAL A 14 -15.80 30.34 21.63
C VAL A 14 -15.83 29.10 22.53
N LEU A 15 -14.63 28.56 22.77
CA LEU A 15 -14.23 27.79 23.93
C LEU A 15 -14.31 28.66 25.20
N LEU A 16 -14.91 28.15 26.28
CA LEU A 16 -14.51 28.41 27.68
C LEU A 16 -15.17 27.36 28.63
N PRO A 17 -14.61 27.13 29.83
CA PRO A 17 -14.68 25.87 30.58
C PRO A 17 -15.71 25.87 31.72
N LEU A 18 -16.15 24.66 32.08
CA LEU A 18 -16.96 24.31 33.25
C LEU A 18 -16.21 24.53 34.58
N PRO A 19 -16.89 25.02 35.64
CA PRO A 19 -16.54 24.71 37.01
C PRO A 19 -17.56 23.77 37.67
N LEU A 20 -17.01 22.72 38.29
CA LEU A 20 -17.66 21.79 39.21
C LEU A 20 -18.06 22.52 40.50
N ILE A 21 -19.32 22.40 40.93
CA ILE A 21 -19.75 22.70 42.30
C ILE A 21 -20.45 21.46 42.85
N ALA A 22 -19.80 20.83 43.83
CA ALA A 22 -20.37 19.81 44.68
C ALA A 22 -21.02 20.49 45.90
N VAL A 23 -22.27 20.15 46.21
CA VAL A 23 -22.91 20.47 47.49
C VAL A 23 -23.39 19.17 48.13
N ALA A 24 -22.71 18.78 49.21
CA ALA A 24 -23.09 17.71 50.11
C ALA A 24 -23.94 18.29 51.26
N VAL A 25 -24.96 17.54 51.67
CA VAL A 25 -25.92 17.89 52.72
C VAL A 25 -25.72 16.99 53.95
N ALA A 26 -25.97 17.61 55.12
CA ALA A 26 -26.34 17.08 56.45
C ALA A 26 -25.27 16.81 57.51
N ALA A 27 -25.34 17.56 58.63
CA ALA A 27 -25.90 17.10 59.91
C ALA A 27 -26.01 18.24 60.96
N ALA A 28 -27.05 18.20 61.80
CA ALA A 28 -27.53 19.17 62.81
C ALA A 28 -26.75 19.09 64.18
N PRO A 29 -27.12 19.74 65.34
CA PRO A 29 -28.33 20.50 65.70
C PRO A 29 -28.15 21.77 66.60
N ALA A 30 -29.21 22.58 66.74
CA ALA A 30 -29.38 23.47 67.90
C ALA A 30 -30.86 23.64 68.25
N ALA A 31 -31.20 23.38 69.50
CA ALA A 31 -32.52 23.51 70.09
C ALA A 31 -32.74 24.92 70.64
N PHE A 32 -33.96 25.46 70.50
CA PHE A 32 -34.53 26.43 71.43
C PHE A 32 -36.03 26.22 71.57
N ALA A 33 -36.49 26.39 72.81
CA ALA A 33 -37.81 26.06 73.30
C ALA A 33 -38.72 27.30 73.38
N GLY A 34 -40.04 27.05 73.25
CA GLY A 34 -41.07 27.73 74.06
C GLY A 34 -41.87 28.86 73.41
N GLY A 35 -43.20 28.73 73.45
CA GLY A 35 -44.13 29.86 73.35
C GLY A 35 -45.38 29.57 72.52
N GLY A 36 -46.44 29.07 73.17
CA GLY A 36 -47.71 28.78 72.49
C GLY A 36 -48.58 30.02 72.25
N THR A 37 -49.34 30.01 71.15
CA THR A 37 -50.75 30.40 71.10
C THR A 37 -51.43 29.62 69.97
N ARG A 38 -52.60 29.04 70.24
CA ARG A 38 -53.46 28.43 69.22
C ARG A 38 -54.06 29.55 68.37
N ARG A 39 -53.92 29.48 67.04
CA ARG A 39 -54.77 30.20 66.09
C ARG A 39 -55.21 29.26 64.97
N TRP A 40 -56.49 28.90 65.03
CA TRP A 40 -57.21 27.93 64.21
C TRP A 40 -57.56 28.52 62.82
N PHE A 41 -56.56 28.90 62.01
CA PHE A 41 -56.77 29.34 60.61
C PHE A 41 -55.60 29.00 59.66
N GLY A 42 -54.72 28.04 59.99
CA GLY A 42 -53.46 27.80 59.24
C GLY A 42 -53.36 26.51 58.40
N ARG A 43 -54.35 25.63 58.42
CA ARG A 43 -54.24 24.32 57.75
C ARG A 43 -54.51 24.36 56.24
N GLY A 44 -55.42 25.22 55.79
CA GLY A 44 -55.73 25.40 54.36
C GLY A 44 -54.62 26.12 53.60
N GLU A 45 -54.06 27.18 54.19
CA GLU A 45 -52.95 27.96 53.61
C GLU A 45 -51.68 27.12 53.44
N SER A 46 -51.34 26.29 54.44
CA SER A 46 -50.22 25.35 54.36
C SER A 46 -50.42 24.30 53.27
N GLN A 47 -51.65 23.82 53.05
CA GLN A 47 -51.94 22.81 52.01
C GLN A 47 -51.93 23.41 50.61
N ARG A 48 -52.37 24.67 50.47
CA ARG A 48 -52.26 25.42 49.21
C ARG A 48 -50.80 25.65 48.83
N ALA A 49 -49.96 26.08 49.77
CA ALA A 49 -48.53 26.27 49.54
C ALA A 49 -47.82 24.96 49.13
N GLU A 50 -48.17 23.83 49.76
CA GLU A 50 -47.65 22.52 49.38
C GLU A 50 -48.12 22.05 47.99
N ALA A 51 -49.37 22.34 47.61
CA ALA A 51 -49.88 22.04 46.27
C ALA A 51 -49.20 22.91 45.19
N GLN A 52 -48.94 24.19 45.48
CA GLN A 52 -48.20 25.07 44.59
C GLN A 52 -46.75 24.60 44.43
N ALA A 53 -46.08 24.22 45.51
CA ALA A 53 -44.73 23.65 45.44
C ALA A 53 -44.70 22.35 44.61
N ALA A 54 -45.73 21.51 44.69
CA ALA A 54 -45.86 20.32 43.84
C ALA A 54 -46.07 20.68 42.35
N LYS A 55 -46.83 21.75 42.06
CA LYS A 55 -47.03 22.28 40.71
C LYS A 55 -45.72 22.78 40.11
N ASP A 56 -44.97 23.59 40.86
CA ASP A 56 -43.67 24.12 40.42
C ASP A 56 -42.65 23.00 40.19
N ALA A 57 -42.62 22.00 41.08
CA ALA A 57 -41.75 20.83 40.93
C ALA A 57 -42.12 19.98 39.70
N ALA A 58 -43.40 19.79 39.42
CA ALA A 58 -43.87 19.09 38.23
C ALA A 58 -43.55 19.87 36.94
N ALA A 59 -43.70 21.20 36.97
CA ALA A 59 -43.33 22.08 35.85
C ALA A 59 -41.83 22.04 35.56
N ALA A 60 -40.98 22.04 36.60
CA ALA A 60 -39.54 21.86 36.44
C ALA A 60 -39.19 20.50 35.82
N ALA A 61 -39.78 19.40 36.32
CA ALA A 61 -39.58 18.06 35.76
C ALA A 61 -40.02 17.96 34.29
N PHE A 62 -41.12 18.62 33.92
CA PHE A 62 -41.60 18.70 32.54
C PHE A 62 -40.60 19.42 31.63
N TYR A 63 -40.11 20.59 32.06
CA TYR A 63 -39.12 21.37 31.29
C TYR A 63 -37.80 20.62 31.10
N GLU A 64 -37.31 19.94 32.14
CA GLU A 64 -36.10 19.12 32.06
C GLU A 64 -36.27 17.96 31.07
N LEU A 65 -37.43 17.30 31.07
CA LEU A 65 -37.73 16.21 30.14
C LEU A 65 -37.80 16.70 28.69
N ASP A 66 -38.52 17.80 28.41
CA ASP A 66 -38.61 18.39 27.06
C ASP A 66 -37.23 18.82 26.55
N THR A 67 -36.42 19.44 27.39
CA THR A 67 -35.04 19.82 27.03
C THR A 67 -34.21 18.60 26.67
N ALA A 68 -34.21 17.57 27.53
CA ALA A 68 -33.47 16.33 27.27
C ALA A 68 -33.95 15.60 26.00
N GLN A 69 -35.26 15.63 25.72
CA GLN A 69 -35.82 15.01 24.52
C GLN A 69 -35.36 15.73 23.25
N ARG A 70 -35.30 17.07 23.26
CA ARG A 70 -34.82 17.87 22.13
C ARG A 70 -33.34 17.62 21.85
N ASP A 71 -32.50 17.61 22.87
CA ASP A 71 -31.07 17.35 22.72
C ASP A 71 -30.82 15.95 22.13
N LEU A 72 -31.54 14.96 22.64
CA LEU A 72 -31.43 13.59 22.15
C LEU A 72 -31.92 13.42 20.72
N ARG A 73 -32.93 14.18 20.30
CA ARG A 73 -33.39 14.20 18.91
C ARG A 73 -32.27 14.60 17.94
N ILE A 74 -31.46 15.60 18.29
CA ILE A 74 -30.30 16.02 17.48
C ILE A 74 -29.27 14.88 17.37
N SER A 75 -29.03 14.16 18.46
CA SER A 75 -28.16 12.97 18.46
C SER A 75 -28.68 11.87 17.52
N ILE A 76 -29.97 11.58 17.55
CA ILE A 76 -30.60 10.61 16.65
C ILE A 76 -30.53 11.05 15.19
N GLU A 77 -30.82 12.31 14.89
CA GLU A 77 -30.68 12.88 13.55
C GLU A 77 -29.23 12.75 13.03
N THR A 78 -28.24 13.00 13.90
CA THR A 78 -26.82 12.86 13.55
C THR A 78 -26.45 11.41 13.23
N ILE A 79 -26.92 10.43 14.02
CA ILE A 79 -26.68 9.00 13.77
C ILE A 79 -27.32 8.58 12.45
N THR A 80 -28.59 8.91 12.26
CA THR A 80 -29.37 8.50 11.08
C THR A 80 -28.89 9.15 9.78
N ALA A 81 -28.30 10.35 9.86
CA ALA A 81 -27.70 11.01 8.69
C ALA A 81 -26.50 10.24 8.11
N VAL A 82 -25.86 9.34 8.89
CA VAL A 82 -24.60 8.69 8.51
C VAL A 82 -24.57 7.18 8.71
N ASP A 83 -25.58 6.59 9.35
CA ASP A 83 -25.64 5.16 9.65
C ASP A 83 -27.04 4.58 9.40
N ASP A 84 -27.16 3.66 8.44
CA ASP A 84 -28.38 2.88 8.15
C ASP A 84 -28.27 1.40 8.59
N SER A 85 -27.41 1.12 9.56
CA SER A 85 -27.29 -0.22 10.13
C SER A 85 -28.57 -0.64 10.86
N PRO A 86 -28.81 -1.96 11.02
CA PRO A 86 -29.89 -2.46 11.86
C PRO A 86 -29.86 -1.90 13.30
N ALA A 87 -28.67 -1.57 13.82
CA ALA A 87 -28.52 -0.94 15.12
C ALA A 87 -29.08 0.50 15.10
N ALA A 88 -28.70 1.32 14.13
CA ALA A 88 -29.23 2.68 13.98
C ALA A 88 -30.75 2.69 13.78
N ARG A 89 -31.29 1.79 12.96
CA ARG A 89 -32.75 1.65 12.78
C ARG A 89 -33.48 1.24 14.06
N ARG A 90 -32.91 0.34 14.86
CA ARG A 90 -33.46 0.00 16.19
C ARG A 90 -33.46 1.20 17.11
N THR A 91 -32.36 1.97 17.13
CA THR A 91 -32.27 3.20 17.92
C THR A 91 -33.40 4.18 17.60
N VAL A 92 -33.75 4.36 16.32
CA VAL A 92 -34.89 5.20 15.91
C VAL A 92 -36.20 4.65 16.47
N SER A 93 -36.47 3.35 16.28
CA SER A 93 -37.68 2.70 16.80
C SER A 93 -37.79 2.77 18.32
N ASP A 94 -36.67 2.63 19.03
CA ASP A 94 -36.62 2.70 20.49
C ASP A 94 -36.87 4.13 20.97
N PHE A 95 -36.34 5.13 20.26
CA PHE A 95 -36.60 6.55 20.53
C PHE A 95 -38.06 6.92 20.26
N GLU A 96 -38.69 6.41 19.21
CA GLU A 96 -40.13 6.58 18.93
C GLU A 96 -41.00 5.95 20.02
N SER A 97 -40.63 4.77 20.50
CA SER A 97 -41.31 4.11 21.63
C SER A 97 -41.23 4.95 22.90
N LEU A 98 -40.06 5.52 23.17
CA LEU A 98 -39.86 6.41 24.31
C LEU A 98 -40.60 7.75 24.14
N GLY A 99 -40.67 8.29 22.93
CA GLY A 99 -41.46 9.47 22.59
C GLY A 99 -42.93 9.33 22.98
N ARG A 100 -43.55 8.19 22.66
CA ARG A 100 -44.94 7.90 23.07
C ARG A 100 -45.14 7.91 24.59
N ARG A 101 -44.14 7.41 25.35
CA ARG A 101 -44.17 7.43 26.82
C ARG A 101 -43.99 8.85 27.38
N ILE A 102 -43.18 9.67 26.72
CA ILE A 102 -43.03 11.10 27.05
C ILE A 102 -44.34 11.84 26.81
N ASP A 103 -45.02 11.57 25.68
CA ASP A 103 -46.30 12.19 25.35
C ASP A 103 -47.37 11.82 26.40
N GLU A 104 -47.41 10.56 26.84
CA GLU A 104 -48.32 10.11 27.89
C GLU A 104 -48.05 10.79 29.24
N ALA A 105 -46.79 10.85 29.68
CA ALA A 105 -46.42 11.53 30.93
C ALA A 105 -46.68 13.04 30.86
N SER A 106 -46.44 13.66 29.70
CA SER A 106 -46.76 15.06 29.42
C SER A 106 -48.26 15.34 29.52
N LEU A 107 -49.09 14.47 28.95
CA LEU A 107 -50.55 14.58 29.03
C LEU A 107 -51.05 14.45 30.47
N GLN A 108 -50.49 13.53 31.27
CA GLN A 108 -50.84 13.39 32.69
C GLN A 108 -50.52 14.66 33.48
N TYR A 109 -49.36 15.28 33.22
CA TYR A 109 -48.99 16.57 33.81
C TYR A 109 -49.94 17.70 33.40
N ILE A 110 -50.20 17.88 32.10
CA ILE A 110 -51.10 18.91 31.59
C ILE A 110 -52.49 18.74 32.20
N THR A 111 -53.01 17.52 32.23
CA THR A 111 -54.32 17.20 32.82
C THR A 111 -54.36 17.54 34.32
N ALA A 112 -53.29 17.22 35.07
CA ALA A 112 -53.20 17.53 36.50
C ALA A 112 -53.11 19.04 36.76
N VAL A 113 -52.46 19.81 35.89
CA VAL A 113 -52.40 21.27 35.99
C VAL A 113 -53.74 21.90 35.63
N ASP A 114 -54.42 21.42 34.59
CA ASP A 114 -55.69 21.96 34.11
C ASP A 114 -56.87 21.62 35.03
N ALA A 115 -56.80 20.49 35.76
CA ALA A 115 -57.86 20.05 36.65
C ALA A 115 -58.00 20.89 37.94
N HIS A 116 -56.95 21.62 38.34
CA HIS A 116 -56.90 22.33 39.62
C HIS A 116 -56.49 23.80 39.44
N ASP A 117 -57.46 24.70 39.59
CA ASP A 117 -57.20 26.13 39.72
C ASP A 117 -56.75 26.46 41.15
N LEU A 118 -55.43 26.39 41.36
CA LEU A 118 -54.79 26.67 42.66
C LEU A 118 -54.80 28.16 43.03
N ASP A 119 -55.20 29.06 42.11
CA ASP A 119 -55.23 30.50 42.34
C ASP A 119 -56.58 30.98 42.92
N ARG A 120 -57.60 30.13 42.93
CA ARG A 120 -58.95 30.42 43.44
C ARG A 120 -58.99 30.77 44.95
N ASP A 121 -59.58 31.91 45.32
CA ASP A 121 -59.58 32.45 46.69
C ASP A 121 -60.26 31.56 47.76
N ASP A 122 -61.25 30.72 47.38
CA ASP A 122 -62.02 29.83 48.26
C ASP A 122 -61.64 28.33 48.10
N LEU A 123 -60.37 28.04 47.78
CA LEU A 123 -59.91 26.66 47.56
C LEU A 123 -60.07 25.77 48.81
N GLU A 124 -60.82 24.68 48.66
CA GLU A 124 -60.97 23.69 49.73
C GLU A 124 -59.66 22.93 50.02
N ALA A 125 -59.39 22.70 51.31
CA ALA A 125 -58.28 21.87 51.80
C ALA A 125 -58.25 20.45 51.17
N SER A 126 -59.42 19.87 50.92
CA SER A 126 -59.60 18.57 50.27
C SER A 126 -59.09 18.57 48.81
N VAL A 127 -59.37 19.67 48.08
CA VAL A 127 -58.96 19.90 46.70
C VAL A 127 -57.47 20.18 46.62
N ALA A 128 -56.92 21.02 47.51
CA ALA A 128 -55.48 21.27 47.59
C ALA A 128 -54.68 19.98 47.86
N THR A 129 -55.16 19.11 48.76
CA THR A 129 -54.54 17.81 49.04
C THR A 129 -54.58 16.87 47.83
N ARG A 130 -55.70 16.86 47.09
CA ARG A 130 -55.84 16.06 45.85
C ARG A 130 -54.92 16.57 44.75
N ALA A 131 -54.90 17.89 44.53
CA ALA A 131 -54.01 18.53 43.56
C ALA A 131 -52.54 18.21 43.84
N ARG A 132 -52.11 18.34 45.11
CA ARG A 132 -50.75 17.94 45.53
C ARG A 132 -50.44 16.49 45.17
N ALA A 133 -51.36 15.56 45.43
CA ALA A 133 -51.15 14.15 45.16
C ALA A 133 -51.07 13.85 43.65
N GLU A 134 -51.95 14.45 42.84
CA GLU A 134 -51.96 14.27 41.39
C GLU A 134 -50.72 14.91 40.72
N LEU A 135 -50.33 16.12 41.13
CA LEU A 135 -49.12 16.79 40.64
C LEU A 135 -47.83 16.06 41.05
N SER A 136 -47.79 15.51 42.27
CA SER A 136 -46.65 14.69 42.72
C SER A 136 -46.53 13.41 41.89
N ARG A 137 -47.65 12.75 41.57
CA ARG A 137 -47.66 11.57 40.69
C ARG A 137 -47.20 11.91 39.27
N ALA A 138 -47.69 13.01 38.71
CA ALA A 138 -47.24 13.49 37.39
C ALA A 138 -45.73 13.79 37.39
N LYS A 139 -45.22 14.46 38.43
CA LYS A 139 -43.77 14.71 38.62
C LYS A 139 -42.97 13.41 38.66
N ASP A 140 -43.44 12.41 39.41
CA ASP A 140 -42.74 11.14 39.57
C ASP A 140 -42.70 10.34 38.24
N GLU A 141 -43.79 10.33 37.47
CA GLU A 141 -43.79 9.70 36.13
C GLU A 141 -42.92 10.47 35.13
N LEU A 142 -42.95 11.81 35.11
CA LEU A 142 -42.03 12.62 34.29
C LEU A 142 -40.57 12.32 34.62
N THR A 143 -40.24 12.24 35.92
CA THR A 143 -38.88 11.93 36.40
C THR A 143 -38.46 10.52 35.98
N LYS A 144 -39.36 9.54 36.06
CA LYS A 144 -39.10 8.16 35.66
C LYS A 144 -38.86 8.03 34.16
N VAL A 145 -39.67 8.69 33.33
CA VAL A 145 -39.45 8.70 31.87
C VAL A 145 -38.15 9.42 31.52
N LYS A 146 -37.80 10.51 32.21
CA LYS A 146 -36.49 11.17 32.07
C LYS A 146 -35.33 10.23 32.38
N LEU A 147 -35.40 9.43 33.45
CA LEU A 147 -34.36 8.45 33.77
C LEU A 147 -34.18 7.40 32.67
N ASP A 148 -35.26 6.96 32.04
CA ASP A 148 -35.20 6.05 30.91
C ASP A 148 -34.58 6.72 29.66
N LEU A 149 -34.88 8.00 29.44
CA LEU A 149 -34.29 8.83 28.40
C LEU A 149 -32.78 9.04 28.60
N ASP A 150 -32.36 9.33 29.83
CA ASP A 150 -30.94 9.49 30.18
C ASP A 150 -30.18 8.17 29.97
N ARG A 151 -30.77 7.03 30.36
CA ARG A 151 -30.17 5.70 30.13
C ARG A 151 -30.06 5.37 28.64
N PHE A 152 -31.10 5.70 27.87
CA PHE A 152 -31.09 5.52 26.42
C PHE A 152 -30.00 6.39 25.76
N SER A 153 -29.90 7.65 26.14
CA SER A 153 -28.86 8.58 25.68
C SER A 153 -27.44 8.06 25.95
N GLN A 154 -27.19 7.55 27.17
CA GLN A 154 -25.90 6.94 27.52
C GLN A 154 -25.54 5.74 26.62
N GLY A 155 -26.55 4.98 26.16
CA GLY A 155 -26.36 3.87 25.23
C GLY A 155 -25.95 4.28 23.81
N LEU A 156 -26.16 5.54 23.42
CA LEU A 156 -25.86 6.03 22.07
C LEU A 156 -24.38 6.33 21.83
N GLY A 157 -23.57 6.47 22.89
CA GLY A 157 -22.18 6.92 22.80
C GLY A 157 -21.35 6.27 21.67
N PRO A 158 -21.35 4.93 21.52
CA PRO A 158 -20.62 4.27 20.43
C PRO A 158 -21.11 4.62 19.02
N LEU A 159 -22.43 4.77 18.82
CA LEU A 159 -23.01 5.14 17.52
C LEU A 159 -22.73 6.60 17.18
N LEU A 160 -22.84 7.49 18.17
CA LEU A 160 -22.48 8.91 18.01
C LEU A 160 -21.00 9.09 17.69
N GLY A 161 -20.10 8.45 18.44
CA GLY A 161 -18.67 8.54 18.17
C GLY A 161 -18.28 8.01 16.78
N LYS A 162 -18.96 6.96 16.30
CA LYS A 162 -18.80 6.47 14.92
C LYS A 162 -19.29 7.50 13.90
N ALA A 163 -20.45 8.09 14.13
CA ALA A 163 -21.04 9.10 13.27
C ALA A 163 -20.15 10.34 13.15
N GLU A 164 -19.68 10.88 14.27
CA GLU A 164 -18.73 12.00 14.33
C GLU A 164 -17.44 11.69 13.58
N THR A 165 -16.91 10.47 13.76
CA THR A 165 -15.69 10.03 13.05
C THR A 165 -15.90 10.02 11.53
N GLN A 166 -17.06 9.58 11.04
CA GLN A 166 -17.37 9.59 9.60
C GLN A 166 -17.54 11.01 9.06
N LEU A 167 -18.26 11.88 9.79
CA LEU A 167 -18.44 13.28 9.43
C LEU A 167 -17.11 14.03 9.37
N ALA A 168 -16.23 13.82 10.36
CA ALA A 168 -14.90 14.43 10.40
C ALA A 168 -14.01 14.02 9.22
N ARG A 169 -14.21 12.81 8.66
CA ARG A 169 -13.45 12.30 7.51
C ARG A 169 -13.98 12.77 6.17
N LEU A 170 -15.24 13.19 6.08
CA LEU A 170 -15.94 13.46 4.82
C LEU A 170 -15.25 14.53 3.98
N ALA A 171 -15.07 15.73 4.53
CA ALA A 171 -14.47 16.84 3.79
C ALA A 171 -13.02 16.54 3.37
N PRO A 172 -12.12 16.02 4.25
CA PRO A 172 -10.77 15.62 3.85
C PRO A 172 -10.74 14.53 2.77
N ALA A 173 -11.68 13.58 2.77
CA ALA A 173 -11.74 12.53 1.76
C ALA A 173 -12.12 13.08 0.38
N VAL A 174 -13.15 13.94 0.32
CA VAL A 174 -13.58 14.58 -0.93
C VAL A 174 -12.48 15.48 -1.50
N GLU A 175 -11.79 16.23 -0.65
CA GLU A 175 -10.70 17.10 -1.09
C GLU A 175 -9.51 16.29 -1.64
N ARG A 176 -9.12 15.20 -0.97
CA ARG A 176 -8.10 14.27 -1.49
C ARG A 176 -8.49 13.71 -2.86
N ALA A 177 -9.74 13.33 -3.06
CA ALA A 177 -10.21 12.83 -4.35
C ALA A 177 -10.08 13.88 -5.47
N ARG A 178 -10.43 15.14 -5.19
CA ARG A 178 -10.27 16.25 -6.14
C ARG A 178 -8.81 16.54 -6.46
N GLN A 179 -7.95 16.56 -5.45
CA GLN A 179 -6.52 16.76 -5.63
C GLN A 179 -5.88 15.65 -6.46
N ALA A 180 -6.27 14.38 -6.22
CA ALA A 180 -5.79 13.25 -7.00
C ALA A 180 -6.20 13.35 -8.47
N LEU A 181 -7.45 13.73 -8.75
CA LEU A 181 -7.94 13.97 -10.12
C LEU A 181 -7.17 15.07 -10.84
N LEU A 182 -6.94 16.21 -10.16
CA LEU A 182 -6.15 17.32 -10.72
C LEU A 182 -4.71 16.90 -11.00
N ALA A 183 -4.07 16.20 -10.07
CA ALA A 183 -2.70 15.73 -10.22
C ALA A 183 -2.56 14.69 -11.36
N ALA A 184 -3.55 13.82 -11.53
CA ALA A 184 -3.63 12.89 -12.65
C ALA A 184 -3.77 13.63 -13.99
N SER A 185 -4.66 14.64 -14.07
CA SER A 185 -4.83 15.49 -15.26
C SER A 185 -3.53 16.18 -15.64
N ASN A 186 -2.87 16.85 -14.67
CA ASN A 186 -1.60 17.54 -14.90
C ASN A 186 -0.51 16.57 -15.37
N SER A 187 -0.49 15.33 -14.85
CA SER A 187 0.47 14.32 -15.29
C SER A 187 0.21 13.86 -16.73
N LEU A 188 -1.06 13.72 -17.13
CA LEU A 188 -1.41 13.44 -18.53
C LEU A 188 -1.08 14.61 -19.47
N ASP A 189 -1.27 15.85 -19.02
CA ASP A 189 -0.86 17.03 -19.79
C ASP A 189 0.67 17.07 -19.96
N ALA A 190 1.44 16.72 -18.92
CA ALA A 190 2.89 16.61 -19.02
C ALA A 190 3.33 15.51 -19.99
N VAL A 191 2.67 14.34 -19.97
CA VAL A 191 2.92 13.26 -20.94
C VAL A 191 2.63 13.72 -22.36
N ARG A 192 1.50 14.40 -22.59
CA ARG A 192 1.17 14.99 -23.90
C ARG A 192 2.18 16.07 -24.33
N GLY A 193 2.62 16.92 -23.40
CA GLY A 193 3.67 17.92 -23.63
C GLY A 193 5.03 17.32 -24.01
N ALA A 194 5.31 16.09 -23.54
CA ALA A 194 6.47 15.32 -23.95
C ALA A 194 6.29 14.57 -25.30
N GLY A 195 5.15 14.75 -25.98
CA GLY A 195 4.84 14.07 -27.25
C GLY A 195 4.48 12.59 -27.08
N LEU A 196 4.16 12.16 -25.85
CA LEU A 196 3.81 10.78 -25.54
C LEU A 196 2.29 10.57 -25.57
N LYS A 197 1.88 9.39 -26.03
CA LYS A 197 0.49 8.94 -26.08
C LYS A 197 0.09 8.39 -24.70
N ALA A 198 -1.13 8.70 -24.30
CA ALA A 198 -1.71 8.23 -23.05
C ALA A 198 -3.23 8.07 -23.16
N ASP A 199 -3.72 7.66 -24.34
CA ASP A 199 -5.16 7.64 -24.65
C ASP A 199 -5.95 6.74 -23.70
N ASP A 200 -5.42 5.56 -23.35
CA ASP A 200 -6.04 4.64 -22.37
C ASP A 200 -6.11 5.27 -20.96
N LEU A 201 -5.01 5.89 -20.51
CA LEU A 201 -4.96 6.56 -19.21
C LEU A 201 -5.92 7.76 -19.17
N ALA A 202 -6.02 8.51 -20.27
CA ALA A 202 -6.95 9.61 -20.42
C ALA A 202 -8.41 9.13 -20.40
N ALA A 203 -8.72 8.02 -21.08
CA ALA A 203 -10.05 7.40 -21.05
C ALA A 203 -10.43 6.93 -19.64
N ARG A 204 -9.48 6.29 -18.93
CA ARG A 204 -9.67 5.87 -17.52
C ARG A 204 -9.91 7.07 -16.60
N LEU A 205 -9.18 8.17 -16.75
CA LEU A 205 -9.41 9.39 -15.98
C LEU A 205 -10.78 10.02 -16.32
N ALA A 206 -11.14 10.06 -17.60
CA ALA A 206 -12.42 10.59 -18.05
C ALA A 206 -13.61 9.79 -17.50
N ALA A 207 -13.46 8.48 -17.35
CA ALA A 207 -14.47 7.61 -16.73
C ALA A 207 -14.77 7.96 -15.25
N LEU A 208 -13.88 8.69 -14.57
CA LEU A 208 -14.11 9.19 -13.20
C LEU A 208 -14.96 10.48 -13.16
N GLY A 209 -15.25 11.11 -14.30
CA GLY A 209 -16.03 12.35 -14.40
C GLY A 209 -17.44 12.29 -13.75
N PRO A 210 -18.24 11.23 -13.98
CA PRO A 210 -19.53 11.05 -13.31
C PRO A 210 -19.40 10.94 -11.78
N GLU A 211 -18.34 10.31 -11.29
CA GLU A 211 -18.08 10.19 -9.85
C GLU A 211 -17.70 11.54 -9.24
N LEU A 212 -16.88 12.36 -9.91
CA LEU A 212 -16.61 13.74 -9.49
C LEU A 212 -17.91 14.57 -9.41
N THR A 213 -18.83 14.38 -10.36
CA THR A 213 -20.13 15.05 -10.34
C THR A 213 -20.94 14.67 -9.10
N ARG A 214 -20.96 13.39 -8.72
CA ARG A 214 -21.62 12.92 -7.49
C ARG A 214 -20.91 13.44 -6.23
N LEU A 215 -19.59 13.50 -6.21
CA LEU A 215 -18.83 14.11 -5.11
C LEU A 215 -19.19 15.60 -4.94
N ASN A 216 -19.37 16.34 -6.04
CA ASN A 216 -19.78 17.74 -6.01
C ASN A 216 -21.24 17.94 -5.56
N GLN A 217 -22.11 16.96 -5.80
CA GLN A 217 -23.48 16.96 -5.26
C GLN A 217 -23.51 16.72 -3.74
N GLY A 218 -22.45 16.11 -3.19
CA GLY A 218 -22.22 16.00 -1.75
C GLY A 218 -23.04 14.91 -1.03
N ALA A 219 -22.71 14.71 0.25
CA ALA A 219 -23.32 13.68 1.08
C ALA A 219 -24.80 13.94 1.41
N GLY A 220 -25.27 15.19 1.37
CA GLY A 220 -26.69 15.50 1.59
C GLY A 220 -27.63 14.86 0.56
N ARG A 221 -27.12 14.58 -0.66
CA ARG A 221 -27.88 13.88 -1.70
C ARG A 221 -27.60 12.39 -1.76
N HIS A 222 -26.37 11.99 -1.45
CA HIS A 222 -25.88 10.62 -1.72
C HIS A 222 -25.61 9.78 -0.48
N GLY A 223 -25.74 10.32 0.72
CA GLY A 223 -25.35 9.67 1.96
C GLY A 223 -23.86 9.85 2.28
N VAL A 224 -23.53 9.95 3.56
CA VAL A 224 -22.14 10.08 4.05
C VAL A 224 -21.31 8.84 3.74
N PRO A 225 -21.77 7.60 4.02
CA PRO A 225 -20.99 6.39 3.74
C PRO A 225 -20.62 6.24 2.26
N GLU A 226 -21.59 6.41 1.36
CA GLU A 226 -21.42 6.27 -0.08
C GLU A 226 -20.51 7.35 -0.65
N THR A 227 -20.58 8.57 -0.09
CA THR A 227 -19.72 9.68 -0.48
C THR A 227 -18.27 9.43 -0.05
N LEU A 228 -18.06 8.91 1.16
CA LEU A 228 -16.73 8.51 1.63
C LEU A 228 -16.14 7.39 0.76
N GLU A 229 -16.89 6.33 0.51
CA GLU A 229 -16.43 5.21 -0.32
C GLU A 229 -16.09 5.66 -1.74
N ARG A 230 -16.95 6.51 -2.32
CA ARG A 230 -16.71 7.12 -3.64
C ARG A 230 -15.45 7.97 -3.64
N ALA A 231 -15.26 8.84 -2.64
CA ALA A 231 -14.09 9.70 -2.57
C ALA A 231 -12.80 8.88 -2.49
N GLU A 232 -12.79 7.82 -1.67
CA GLU A 232 -11.65 6.92 -1.58
C GLU A 232 -11.36 6.18 -2.88
N ARG A 233 -12.40 5.68 -3.56
CA ARG A 233 -12.26 4.99 -4.86
C ARG A 233 -11.69 5.92 -5.92
N VAL A 234 -12.29 7.11 -6.08
CA VAL A 234 -11.83 8.14 -7.03
C VAL A 234 -10.39 8.54 -6.74
N ALA A 235 -10.03 8.75 -5.47
CA ALA A 235 -8.66 9.09 -5.09
C ALA A 235 -7.68 7.98 -5.48
N ARG A 236 -8.00 6.70 -5.18
CA ARG A 236 -7.14 5.56 -5.54
C ARG A 236 -6.99 5.40 -7.06
N ASP A 237 -8.08 5.50 -7.81
CA ASP A 237 -8.07 5.28 -9.27
C ASP A 237 -7.35 6.42 -9.99
N ALA A 238 -7.55 7.67 -9.56
CA ALA A 238 -6.83 8.81 -10.08
C ALA A 238 -5.33 8.74 -9.77
N GLU A 239 -4.96 8.29 -8.56
CA GLU A 239 -3.57 8.10 -8.17
C GLU A 239 -2.88 6.98 -8.98
N ALA A 240 -3.60 5.89 -9.30
CA ALA A 240 -3.10 4.85 -10.18
C ALA A 240 -2.81 5.40 -11.59
N VAL A 241 -3.73 6.18 -12.16
CA VAL A 241 -3.53 6.85 -13.45
C VAL A 241 -2.32 7.79 -13.39
N ARG A 242 -2.19 8.59 -12.32
CA ARG A 242 -1.06 9.50 -12.10
C ARG A 242 0.27 8.75 -12.10
N ALA A 243 0.38 7.70 -11.30
CA ALA A 243 1.60 6.90 -11.16
C ALA A 243 1.99 6.21 -12.48
N GLU A 244 1.02 5.71 -13.24
CA GLU A 244 1.25 5.13 -14.57
C GLU A 244 1.71 6.20 -15.57
N ALA A 245 1.08 7.38 -15.59
CA ALA A 245 1.45 8.48 -16.47
C ALA A 245 2.90 8.95 -16.21
N GLN A 246 3.31 9.07 -14.96
CA GLN A 246 4.67 9.49 -14.58
C GLN A 246 5.77 8.52 -15.02
N ARG A 247 5.46 7.23 -15.20
CA ARG A 247 6.42 6.23 -15.68
C ARG A 247 6.66 6.28 -17.19
N LEU A 248 5.76 6.88 -17.98
CA LEU A 248 5.88 6.88 -19.43
C LEU A 248 7.13 7.63 -19.93
N PRO A 249 7.44 8.86 -19.45
CA PRO A 249 8.67 9.55 -19.84
C PRO A 249 9.95 8.81 -19.43
N GLU A 250 9.96 8.23 -18.22
CA GLU A 250 11.09 7.44 -17.73
C GLU A 250 11.38 6.25 -18.64
N ARG A 251 10.32 5.51 -19.02
CA ARG A 251 10.41 4.36 -19.91
C ARG A 251 10.89 4.74 -21.31
N ALA A 252 10.39 5.86 -21.86
CA ALA A 252 10.85 6.37 -23.14
C ALA A 252 12.35 6.71 -23.09
N ALA A 253 12.79 7.44 -22.06
CA ALA A 253 14.18 7.83 -21.88
C ALA A 253 15.12 6.63 -21.65
N GLU A 254 14.65 5.58 -20.99
CA GLU A 254 15.39 4.33 -20.81
C GLU A 254 15.61 3.61 -22.15
N ILE A 255 14.55 3.48 -22.96
CA ILE A 255 14.62 2.88 -24.29
C ILE A 255 15.57 3.68 -25.19
N ASP A 256 15.49 5.01 -25.15
CA ASP A 256 16.36 5.90 -25.92
C ASP A 256 17.84 5.70 -25.57
N ARG A 257 18.15 5.64 -24.28
CA ARG A 257 19.52 5.34 -23.80
C ARG A 257 20.01 3.98 -24.27
N ARG A 258 19.15 2.95 -24.22
CA ARG A 258 19.49 1.59 -24.67
C ARG A 258 19.71 1.54 -26.18
N LEU A 259 18.89 2.23 -26.98
CA LEU A 259 19.06 2.33 -28.43
C LEU A 259 20.44 2.91 -28.78
N VAL A 260 20.82 4.03 -28.14
CA VAL A 260 22.13 4.65 -28.36
C VAL A 260 23.27 3.71 -27.93
N SER A 261 23.18 3.14 -26.73
CA SER A 261 24.22 2.25 -26.19
C SER A 261 24.45 1.01 -27.06
N LEU A 262 23.37 0.33 -27.47
CA LEU A 262 23.47 -0.88 -28.29
C LEU A 262 23.92 -0.56 -29.72
N ARG A 263 23.53 0.58 -30.29
CA ARG A 263 24.05 1.04 -31.59
C ARG A 263 25.56 1.26 -31.54
N THR A 264 26.07 1.93 -30.50
CA THR A 264 27.52 2.12 -30.34
C THR A 264 28.24 0.78 -30.17
N ARG A 265 27.64 -0.17 -29.43
CA ARG A 265 28.21 -1.52 -29.30
C ARG A 265 28.23 -2.28 -30.63
N ALA A 266 27.16 -2.19 -31.42
CA ALA A 266 27.11 -2.79 -32.75
C ALA A 266 28.23 -2.24 -33.65
N GLN A 267 28.40 -0.91 -33.70
CA GLN A 267 29.48 -0.26 -34.46
C GLN A 267 30.88 -0.69 -34.00
N ALA A 268 31.11 -0.79 -32.69
CA ALA A 268 32.37 -1.26 -32.14
C ALA A 268 32.63 -2.73 -32.54
N LEU A 269 31.60 -3.58 -32.53
CA LEU A 269 31.71 -4.98 -32.93
C LEU A 269 31.93 -5.14 -34.44
N THR A 270 31.35 -4.30 -35.29
CA THR A 270 31.67 -4.27 -36.73
C THR A 270 33.17 -4.09 -36.94
N THR A 271 33.77 -3.10 -36.26
CA THR A 271 35.20 -2.82 -36.37
C THR A 271 36.05 -3.98 -35.83
N ARG A 272 35.69 -4.57 -34.68
CA ARG A 272 36.41 -5.71 -34.10
C ARG A 272 36.30 -6.98 -34.95
N ALA A 273 35.12 -7.25 -35.52
CA ALA A 273 34.92 -8.40 -36.41
C ALA A 273 35.84 -8.32 -37.65
N GLY A 274 36.08 -7.11 -38.17
CA GLY A 274 37.05 -6.89 -39.25
C GLY A 274 38.50 -7.26 -38.91
N GLN A 275 38.85 -7.35 -37.62
CA GLN A 275 40.18 -7.78 -37.17
C GLN A 275 40.33 -9.30 -37.05
N VAL A 276 39.25 -10.07 -37.19
CA VAL A 276 39.29 -11.54 -37.07
C VAL A 276 39.99 -12.18 -38.27
N GLU A 277 39.79 -11.68 -39.49
CA GLU A 277 40.38 -12.27 -40.70
C GLU A 277 41.93 -12.25 -40.70
N PRO A 278 42.60 -11.15 -40.30
CA PRO A 278 44.05 -11.16 -40.06
C PRO A 278 44.50 -12.20 -39.03
N ILE A 279 43.74 -12.37 -37.93
CA ILE A 279 44.04 -13.34 -36.88
C ILE A 279 43.91 -14.78 -37.41
N LEU A 280 42.84 -15.07 -38.15
CA LEU A 280 42.65 -16.37 -38.81
C LEU A 280 43.73 -16.66 -39.85
N SER A 281 44.19 -15.64 -40.57
CA SER A 281 45.31 -15.77 -41.51
C SER A 281 46.60 -16.15 -40.80
N GLU A 282 46.88 -15.53 -39.65
CA GLU A 282 48.04 -15.86 -38.82
C GLU A 282 47.95 -17.29 -38.24
N LEU A 283 46.76 -17.68 -37.78
CA LEU A 283 46.48 -19.02 -37.29
C LEU A 283 46.73 -20.08 -38.38
N ARG A 284 46.19 -19.87 -39.59
CA ARG A 284 46.37 -20.76 -40.75
C ARG A 284 47.82 -20.91 -41.18
N ARG A 285 48.60 -19.83 -41.05
CA ARG A 285 50.02 -19.81 -41.42
C ARG A 285 50.89 -20.61 -40.45
N ARG A 286 50.56 -20.60 -39.16
CA ARG A 286 51.47 -21.06 -38.09
C ARG A 286 51.04 -22.35 -37.40
N PHE A 287 49.77 -22.69 -37.46
CA PHE A 287 49.20 -23.80 -36.70
C PHE A 287 48.42 -24.77 -37.60
N THR A 288 48.28 -26.02 -37.14
CA THR A 288 47.53 -27.06 -37.83
C THR A 288 46.03 -26.77 -37.89
N ALA A 289 45.30 -27.44 -38.79
CA ALA A 289 43.86 -27.23 -39.00
C ALA A 289 43.00 -27.32 -37.71
N PRO A 290 43.19 -28.29 -36.80
CA PRO A 290 42.41 -28.37 -35.56
C PRO A 290 42.50 -27.12 -34.67
N CYS A 291 43.55 -26.31 -34.82
CA CYS A 291 43.72 -25.08 -34.04
C CYS A 291 42.80 -23.94 -34.44
N TRP A 292 42.22 -23.96 -35.65
CA TRP A 292 41.49 -22.82 -36.21
C TRP A 292 40.25 -23.17 -37.03
N GLN A 293 40.08 -24.42 -37.48
CA GLN A 293 39.00 -24.79 -38.39
C GLN A 293 37.61 -24.52 -37.80
N ASP A 294 37.44 -24.63 -36.48
CA ASP A 294 36.20 -24.30 -35.77
C ASP A 294 35.86 -22.80 -35.81
N LEU A 295 36.85 -21.95 -36.03
CA LEU A 295 36.73 -20.49 -36.06
C LEU A 295 36.55 -19.94 -37.48
N GLN A 296 36.62 -20.77 -38.53
CA GLN A 296 36.67 -20.31 -39.91
C GLN A 296 35.44 -19.50 -40.34
N HIS A 297 34.28 -19.74 -39.72
CA HIS A 297 33.02 -19.08 -40.04
C HIS A 297 32.68 -17.91 -39.10
N VAL A 298 33.57 -17.60 -38.15
CA VAL A 298 33.36 -16.50 -37.20
C VAL A 298 33.18 -15.15 -37.90
N PRO A 299 33.98 -14.78 -38.93
CA PRO A 299 33.79 -13.50 -39.63
C PRO A 299 32.40 -13.37 -40.27
N GLU A 300 31.93 -14.39 -40.99
CA GLU A 300 30.62 -14.37 -41.66
C GLU A 300 29.48 -14.34 -40.64
N ARG A 301 29.58 -15.15 -39.57
CA ARG A 301 28.59 -15.16 -38.47
C ARG A 301 28.54 -13.83 -37.74
N ALA A 302 29.69 -13.24 -37.42
CA ALA A 302 29.77 -11.95 -36.77
C ALA A 302 29.14 -10.85 -37.63
N ALA A 303 29.44 -10.84 -38.93
CA ALA A 303 28.84 -9.90 -39.87
C ALA A 303 27.32 -10.08 -39.98
N GLU A 304 26.82 -11.32 -40.03
CA GLU A 304 25.38 -11.60 -40.07
C GLU A 304 24.68 -11.17 -38.77
N ASN A 305 25.21 -11.55 -37.62
CA ASN A 305 24.63 -11.18 -36.32
C ASN A 305 24.59 -9.65 -36.13
N VAL A 306 25.62 -8.93 -36.57
CA VAL A 306 25.63 -7.46 -36.52
C VAL A 306 24.59 -6.87 -37.47
N ARG A 307 24.46 -7.36 -38.71
CA ARG A 307 23.40 -6.92 -39.63
C ARG A 307 22.00 -7.14 -39.03
N GLN A 308 21.76 -8.30 -38.44
CA GLN A 308 20.49 -8.61 -37.77
C GLN A 308 20.27 -7.70 -36.56
N ALA A 309 21.30 -7.43 -35.77
CA ALA A 309 21.22 -6.50 -34.65
C ALA A 309 20.88 -5.08 -35.11
N GLU A 310 21.47 -4.58 -36.20
CA GLU A 310 21.17 -3.27 -36.77
C GLU A 310 19.73 -3.18 -37.31
N LEU A 311 19.25 -4.22 -38.00
CA LEU A 311 17.86 -4.32 -38.43
C LEU A 311 16.90 -4.26 -37.22
N LYS A 312 17.17 -5.05 -36.18
CA LYS A 312 16.37 -5.06 -34.95
C LYS A 312 16.46 -3.77 -34.16
N LEU A 313 17.56 -3.04 -34.21
CA LEU A 313 17.67 -1.68 -33.67
C LEU A 313 16.74 -0.71 -34.42
N GLY A 314 16.66 -0.81 -35.75
CA GLY A 314 15.72 -0.05 -36.57
C GLY A 314 14.27 -0.35 -36.20
N GLU A 315 13.91 -1.63 -36.09
CA GLU A 315 12.57 -2.05 -35.65
C GLU A 315 12.25 -1.60 -34.21
N ALA A 316 13.23 -1.65 -33.30
CA ALA A 316 13.08 -1.19 -31.92
C ALA A 316 12.84 0.31 -31.86
N ARG A 317 13.52 1.09 -32.72
CA ARG A 317 13.31 2.52 -32.86
C ARG A 317 11.92 2.84 -33.39
N ALA A 318 11.46 2.15 -34.44
CA ALA A 318 10.09 2.30 -34.95
C ALA A 318 9.05 1.97 -33.87
N ALA A 319 9.24 0.87 -33.13
CA ALA A 319 8.37 0.51 -32.01
C ALA A 319 8.39 1.56 -30.89
N ARG A 320 9.54 2.17 -30.59
CA ARG A 320 9.65 3.29 -29.66
C ARG A 320 8.84 4.49 -30.16
N ASP A 321 9.03 4.89 -31.42
CA ASP A 321 8.37 6.07 -31.99
C ASP A 321 6.85 5.90 -32.08
N GLU A 322 6.40 4.68 -32.36
CA GLU A 322 4.99 4.28 -32.29
C GLU A 322 4.48 4.05 -30.85
N GLN A 323 5.40 4.05 -29.87
CA GLN A 323 5.17 3.85 -28.44
C GLN A 323 4.63 2.46 -28.06
N ARG A 324 4.99 1.45 -28.85
CA ARG A 324 4.79 0.03 -28.54
C ARG A 324 5.90 -0.46 -27.61
N TRP A 325 5.76 -0.15 -26.33
CA TRP A 325 6.83 -0.37 -25.35
C TRP A 325 7.29 -1.84 -25.15
N PRO A 326 6.40 -2.84 -25.05
CA PRO A 326 6.80 -4.25 -24.90
C PRO A 326 7.62 -4.73 -26.11
N ASP A 327 7.18 -4.29 -27.28
CA ASP A 327 7.77 -4.55 -28.59
C ASP A 327 9.17 -3.96 -28.74
N ALA A 328 9.37 -2.70 -28.34
CA ALA A 328 10.70 -2.09 -28.30
C ALA A 328 11.63 -2.83 -27.33
N THR A 329 11.12 -3.20 -26.15
CA THR A 329 11.89 -3.90 -25.11
C THR A 329 12.34 -5.29 -25.59
N SER A 330 11.45 -6.07 -26.19
CA SER A 330 11.75 -7.41 -26.72
C SER A 330 12.82 -7.37 -27.82
N ARG A 331 12.71 -6.39 -28.73
CA ARG A 331 13.71 -6.18 -29.79
C ARG A 331 15.07 -5.79 -29.23
N LEU A 332 15.14 -4.87 -28.26
CA LEU A 332 16.39 -4.51 -27.59
C LEU A 332 17.05 -5.69 -26.87
N SER A 333 16.27 -6.57 -26.25
CA SER A 333 16.78 -7.81 -25.65
C SER A 333 17.38 -8.75 -26.69
N THR A 334 16.73 -8.87 -27.86
CA THR A 334 17.24 -9.66 -28.99
C THR A 334 18.56 -9.10 -29.52
N VAL A 335 18.63 -7.77 -29.71
CA VAL A 335 19.86 -7.07 -30.11
C VAL A 335 20.98 -7.37 -29.11
N ARG A 336 20.73 -7.25 -27.81
CA ARG A 336 21.72 -7.54 -26.78
C ARG A 336 22.24 -8.98 -26.87
N ALA A 337 21.36 -9.95 -27.07
CA ALA A 337 21.76 -11.36 -27.20
C ALA A 337 22.66 -11.56 -28.42
N LEU A 338 22.27 -11.05 -29.60
CA LEU A 338 23.08 -11.12 -30.82
C LEU A 338 24.47 -10.49 -30.63
N LEU A 339 24.53 -9.28 -30.07
CA LEU A 339 25.79 -8.58 -29.86
C LEU A 339 26.69 -9.27 -28.82
N ASN A 340 26.11 -9.89 -27.79
CA ASN A 340 26.89 -10.66 -26.81
C ASN A 340 27.50 -11.92 -27.47
N THR A 341 26.71 -12.69 -28.21
CA THR A 341 27.22 -13.87 -28.95
C THR A 341 28.32 -13.48 -29.94
N THR A 342 28.14 -12.38 -30.69
CA THR A 342 29.18 -11.89 -31.59
C THR A 342 30.45 -11.49 -30.85
N ASP A 343 30.33 -10.83 -29.70
CA ASP A 343 31.48 -10.41 -28.90
C ASP A 343 32.29 -11.60 -28.38
N GLU A 344 31.61 -12.66 -27.93
CA GLU A 344 32.21 -13.93 -27.53
C GLU A 344 32.94 -14.60 -28.70
N ASP A 345 32.27 -14.71 -29.86
CA ASP A 345 32.84 -15.30 -31.07
C ASP A 345 34.10 -14.56 -31.56
N VAL A 346 34.03 -13.22 -31.64
CA VAL A 346 35.15 -12.38 -32.08
C VAL A 346 36.33 -12.45 -31.10
N SER A 347 36.04 -12.52 -29.80
CA SER A 347 37.09 -12.62 -28.76
C SER A 347 37.76 -14.00 -28.78
N ALA A 348 37.00 -15.07 -29.06
CA ALA A 348 37.52 -16.43 -29.12
C ALA A 348 38.68 -16.61 -30.11
N ALA A 349 38.66 -15.92 -31.26
CA ALA A 349 39.75 -15.98 -32.24
C ALA A 349 41.05 -15.33 -31.74
N SER A 350 40.94 -14.14 -31.14
CA SER A 350 42.09 -13.44 -30.53
C SER A 350 42.70 -14.26 -29.39
N ASP A 351 41.84 -14.77 -28.50
CA ASP A 351 42.24 -15.58 -27.35
C ASP A 351 42.90 -16.89 -27.81
N ARG A 352 42.37 -17.52 -28.86
CA ARG A 352 42.94 -18.73 -29.47
C ARG A 352 44.37 -18.46 -29.95
N LEU A 353 44.59 -17.40 -30.73
CA LEU A 353 45.92 -17.06 -31.23
C LEU A 353 46.89 -16.74 -30.09
N GLN A 354 46.46 -15.99 -29.07
CA GLN A 354 47.31 -15.68 -27.92
C GLN A 354 47.72 -16.96 -27.15
N ARG A 355 46.78 -17.86 -26.87
CA ARG A 355 47.04 -19.12 -26.16
C ARG A 355 47.97 -20.04 -26.95
N LEU A 356 47.73 -20.17 -28.25
CA LEU A 356 48.56 -20.97 -29.14
C LEU A 356 49.98 -20.40 -29.26
N ASN A 357 50.13 -19.07 -29.33
CA ASN A 357 51.45 -18.43 -29.30
C ASN A 357 52.20 -18.68 -27.99
N ALA A 358 51.50 -18.60 -26.86
CA ALA A 358 52.10 -18.84 -25.55
C ALA A 358 52.60 -20.29 -25.42
N VAL A 359 51.75 -21.27 -25.75
CA VAL A 359 52.13 -22.68 -25.63
C VAL A 359 53.16 -23.10 -26.67
N ALA A 360 53.13 -22.55 -27.89
CA ALA A 360 54.15 -22.84 -28.88
C ALA A 360 55.53 -22.27 -28.49
N LYS A 361 55.55 -21.17 -27.73
CA LYS A 361 56.78 -20.59 -27.19
C LYS A 361 57.36 -21.42 -26.05
N ASP A 362 56.51 -21.89 -25.14
CA ASP A 362 56.92 -22.68 -23.98
C ASP A 362 55.80 -23.65 -23.55
N PRO A 363 55.78 -24.88 -24.11
CA PRO A 363 54.82 -25.90 -23.69
C PRO A 363 55.06 -26.37 -22.25
N GLN A 364 56.29 -26.26 -21.76
CA GLN A 364 56.71 -26.81 -20.47
C GLN A 364 55.96 -26.14 -19.32
N GLN A 365 55.66 -24.85 -19.45
CA GLN A 365 54.85 -24.12 -18.48
C GLN A 365 53.48 -24.80 -18.23
N GLU A 366 52.77 -25.22 -19.29
CA GLU A 366 51.48 -25.88 -19.13
C GLU A 366 51.59 -27.34 -18.67
N ILE A 367 52.66 -28.03 -19.07
CA ILE A 367 52.98 -29.37 -18.58
C ILE A 367 53.19 -29.34 -17.06
N ASP A 368 54.05 -28.44 -16.58
CA ASP A 368 54.43 -28.36 -15.17
C ASP A 368 53.24 -27.92 -14.31
N ARG A 369 52.43 -26.97 -14.79
CA ARG A 369 51.19 -26.57 -14.14
C ARG A 369 50.23 -27.75 -13.96
N THR A 370 50.06 -28.55 -15.00
CA THR A 370 49.14 -29.72 -14.98
C THR A 370 49.70 -30.83 -14.09
N ARG A 371 51.01 -31.13 -14.19
CA ARG A 371 51.70 -32.08 -13.29
C ARG A 371 51.61 -31.65 -11.83
N PHE A 372 51.73 -30.36 -11.54
CA PHE A 372 51.61 -29.85 -10.19
C PHE A 372 50.20 -30.10 -9.63
N ALA A 373 49.16 -29.77 -10.38
CA ALA A 373 47.77 -30.02 -9.96
C ALA A 373 47.51 -31.51 -9.67
N ILE A 374 47.97 -32.41 -10.56
CA ILE A 374 47.83 -33.86 -10.35
C ILE A 374 48.56 -34.30 -9.07
N ARG A 375 49.83 -33.92 -8.90
CA ARG A 375 50.62 -34.30 -7.73
C ARG A 375 50.02 -33.79 -6.42
N ASP A 376 49.50 -32.57 -6.43
CA ASP A 376 48.86 -31.98 -5.24
C ASP A 376 47.58 -32.75 -4.88
N ALA A 377 46.75 -33.08 -5.87
CA ALA A 377 45.56 -33.90 -5.66
C ALA A 377 45.89 -35.34 -5.20
N GLN A 378 46.93 -35.97 -5.77
CA GLN A 378 47.40 -37.28 -5.32
C GLN A 378 47.89 -37.23 -3.86
N ARG A 379 48.63 -36.18 -3.48
CA ARG A 379 49.04 -35.96 -2.08
C ARG A 379 47.83 -35.79 -1.17
N LEU A 380 46.81 -35.05 -1.61
CA LEU A 380 45.57 -34.90 -0.85
C LEU A 380 44.83 -36.24 -0.69
N ALA A 381 44.74 -37.06 -1.74
CA ALA A 381 44.12 -38.38 -1.70
C ALA A 381 44.84 -39.34 -0.73
N MET A 382 46.16 -39.21 -0.59
CA MET A 382 46.98 -40.01 0.33
C MET A 382 46.99 -39.49 1.77
N SER A 383 46.59 -38.23 2.01
CA SER A 383 46.72 -37.59 3.32
C SER A 383 45.92 -38.35 4.39
N GLY A 384 46.63 -38.86 5.41
CA GLY A 384 46.05 -39.59 6.54
C GLY A 384 45.77 -41.08 6.27
N ARG A 385 46.25 -41.64 5.15
CA ARG A 385 45.99 -43.03 4.75
C ARG A 385 47.24 -43.70 4.18
N SER A 386 47.36 -45.02 4.36
CA SER A 386 48.43 -45.82 3.75
C SER A 386 48.11 -46.27 2.33
N THR A 387 46.82 -46.33 1.96
CA THR A 387 46.35 -46.71 0.62
C THR A 387 45.23 -45.75 0.20
N PRO A 388 45.32 -45.14 -1.01
CA PRO A 388 44.30 -44.21 -1.47
C PRO A 388 43.04 -44.97 -1.89
N GLU A 389 41.87 -44.35 -1.74
CA GLU A 389 40.63 -45.00 -2.17
C GLU A 389 40.60 -45.13 -3.71
N PRO A 390 40.20 -46.30 -4.26
CA PRO A 390 40.21 -46.52 -5.71
C PRO A 390 39.43 -45.49 -6.52
N ARG A 391 38.34 -44.95 -5.94
CA ARG A 391 37.49 -43.93 -6.57
C ARG A 391 38.22 -42.59 -6.80
N HIS A 392 39.22 -42.29 -5.98
CA HIS A 392 40.03 -41.07 -6.05
C HIS A 392 41.34 -41.31 -6.81
N ALA A 393 41.97 -42.47 -6.57
CA ALA A 393 43.26 -42.82 -7.17
C ALA A 393 43.15 -43.03 -8.69
N ARG A 394 42.19 -43.84 -9.14
CA ARG A 394 42.07 -44.24 -10.55
C ARG A 394 41.92 -43.05 -11.52
N PRO A 395 41.04 -42.05 -11.27
CA PRO A 395 40.95 -40.88 -12.14
C PRO A 395 42.23 -40.02 -12.17
N LEU A 396 43.00 -39.98 -11.07
CA LEU A 396 44.26 -39.24 -10.99
C LEU A 396 45.39 -39.97 -11.74
N ASP A 397 45.46 -41.29 -11.64
CA ASP A 397 46.43 -42.10 -12.39
C ASP A 397 46.12 -42.07 -13.90
N ASP A 398 44.84 -42.19 -14.26
CA ASP A 398 44.39 -42.01 -15.65
C ASP A 398 44.77 -40.60 -16.18
N SER A 399 44.71 -39.58 -15.32
CA SER A 399 45.09 -38.20 -15.66
C SER A 399 46.59 -38.05 -15.93
N VAL A 400 47.46 -38.80 -15.25
CA VAL A 400 48.91 -38.87 -15.56
C VAL A 400 49.11 -39.44 -16.96
N GLY A 401 48.51 -40.60 -17.25
CA GLY A 401 48.65 -41.24 -18.56
C GLY A 401 48.07 -40.40 -19.71
N ARG A 402 46.99 -39.65 -19.46
CA ARG A 402 46.44 -38.66 -20.41
C ARG A 402 47.42 -37.53 -20.69
N LEU A 403 48.01 -36.97 -19.64
CA LEU A 403 49.01 -35.91 -19.79
C LEU A 403 50.24 -36.39 -20.55
N ASP A 404 50.77 -37.57 -20.24
CA ASP A 404 51.95 -38.11 -20.92
C ASP A 404 51.69 -38.34 -22.42
N ARG A 405 50.51 -38.85 -22.78
CA ARG A 405 50.09 -38.95 -24.20
C ARG A 405 49.98 -37.59 -24.88
N ALA A 406 49.43 -36.59 -24.20
CA ALA A 406 49.32 -35.24 -24.74
C ALA A 406 50.71 -34.60 -24.96
N VAL A 407 51.66 -34.85 -24.07
CA VAL A 407 53.06 -34.40 -24.23
C VAL A 407 53.75 -35.11 -25.39
N ALA A 408 53.62 -36.43 -25.49
CA ALA A 408 54.19 -37.19 -26.61
C ALA A 408 53.65 -36.73 -27.98
N ALA A 409 52.39 -36.30 -28.03
CA ALA A 409 51.78 -35.74 -29.25
C ALA A 409 52.41 -34.40 -29.70
N LEU A 410 53.28 -33.78 -28.89
CA LEU A 410 54.02 -32.57 -29.26
C LEU A 410 55.30 -32.83 -30.09
N GLU A 411 55.81 -34.07 -30.15
CA GLU A 411 57.14 -34.40 -30.70
C GLU A 411 57.22 -34.42 -32.25
N GLY A 412 56.35 -33.69 -32.95
CA GLY A 412 56.26 -33.63 -34.42
C GLY A 412 56.59 -32.27 -35.05
N HIS A 413 56.66 -32.20 -36.39
CA HIS A 413 56.97 -30.96 -37.14
C HIS A 413 55.89 -29.86 -37.01
N HIS A 414 54.62 -30.25 -36.76
CA HIS A 414 53.51 -29.32 -36.51
C HIS A 414 52.53 -29.96 -35.52
N PRO A 415 52.81 -29.87 -34.21
CA PRO A 415 51.96 -30.51 -33.23
C PRO A 415 50.61 -29.81 -33.09
N ASP A 416 49.59 -30.59 -32.72
CA ASP A 416 48.27 -30.06 -32.41
C ASP A 416 48.25 -29.45 -31.01
N TYR A 417 48.73 -28.20 -30.93
CA TYR A 417 48.74 -27.42 -29.71
C TYR A 417 47.34 -27.17 -29.15
N TRP A 418 46.29 -27.19 -29.98
CA TRP A 418 44.93 -27.01 -29.50
C TRP A 418 44.41 -28.26 -28.79
N HIS A 419 44.65 -29.46 -29.35
CA HIS A 419 44.38 -30.71 -28.66
C HIS A 419 45.16 -30.79 -27.34
N PHE A 420 46.45 -30.44 -27.34
CA PHE A 420 47.25 -30.40 -26.12
C PHE A 420 46.67 -29.46 -25.05
N LEU A 421 46.30 -28.23 -25.42
CA LEU A 421 45.71 -27.26 -24.48
C LEU A 421 44.34 -27.69 -23.95
N THR A 422 43.50 -28.28 -24.80
CA THR A 422 42.17 -28.76 -24.39
C THR A 422 42.27 -30.00 -23.50
N GLU A 423 43.20 -30.90 -23.79
CA GLU A 423 43.42 -32.11 -23.01
C GLU A 423 44.03 -31.80 -21.63
N THR A 424 45.04 -30.91 -21.56
CA THR A 424 45.62 -30.48 -20.28
C THR A 424 44.60 -29.76 -19.39
N GLU A 425 43.72 -28.94 -19.98
CA GLU A 425 42.60 -28.33 -19.25
C GLU A 425 41.58 -29.36 -18.76
N ALA A 426 41.19 -30.31 -19.61
CA ALA A 426 40.27 -31.39 -19.22
C ALA A 426 40.84 -32.30 -18.12
N VAL A 427 42.15 -32.53 -18.13
CA VAL A 427 42.89 -33.19 -17.04
C VAL A 427 42.76 -32.38 -15.75
N ARG A 428 43.07 -31.08 -15.77
CA ARG A 428 42.93 -30.22 -14.57
C ARG A 428 41.52 -30.17 -14.03
N GLN A 429 40.49 -30.14 -14.88
CA GLN A 429 39.09 -30.19 -14.44
C GLN A 429 38.74 -31.53 -13.78
N THR A 430 39.27 -32.64 -14.30
CA THR A 430 39.10 -33.96 -13.69
C THR A 430 39.77 -34.01 -12.31
N VAL A 431 40.99 -33.51 -12.21
CA VAL A 431 41.72 -33.36 -10.93
C VAL A 431 40.95 -32.49 -9.94
N ALA A 432 40.42 -31.34 -10.37
CA ALA A 432 39.64 -30.44 -9.52
C ALA A 432 38.37 -31.09 -8.97
N ARG A 433 37.66 -31.90 -9.79
CA ARG A 433 36.49 -32.67 -9.34
C ARG A 433 36.85 -33.69 -8.26
N VAL A 434 37.97 -34.40 -8.42
CA VAL A 434 38.44 -35.35 -7.39
C VAL A 434 38.79 -34.61 -6.09
N VAL A 435 39.48 -33.47 -6.18
CA VAL A 435 39.79 -32.64 -4.99
C VAL A 435 38.51 -32.17 -4.28
N ALA A 436 37.51 -31.72 -5.04
CA ALA A 436 36.22 -31.32 -4.48
C ALA A 436 35.55 -32.49 -3.75
N GLN A 437 35.48 -33.67 -4.37
CA GLN A 437 34.90 -34.86 -3.76
C GLN A 437 35.62 -35.27 -2.47
N ILE A 438 36.96 -35.29 -2.45
CA ILE A 438 37.73 -35.60 -1.24
C ILE A 438 37.43 -34.60 -0.12
N ARG A 439 37.30 -33.31 -0.45
CA ARG A 439 37.02 -32.26 0.53
C ARG A 439 35.59 -32.37 1.08
N GLU A 440 34.61 -32.63 0.22
CA GLU A 440 33.23 -32.87 0.62
C GLU A 440 33.12 -34.08 1.55
N GLU A 441 33.77 -35.20 1.19
CA GLU A 441 33.81 -36.38 2.04
C GLU A 441 34.45 -36.07 3.40
N ARG A 442 35.58 -35.35 3.44
CA ARG A 442 36.21 -34.95 4.72
C ARG A 442 35.36 -34.00 5.55
N GLY A 443 34.63 -33.08 4.91
CA GLY A 443 33.73 -32.14 5.58
C GLY A 443 32.40 -32.77 6.03
N ALA A 444 31.99 -33.89 5.44
CA ALA A 444 30.83 -34.67 5.88
C ALA A 444 31.15 -35.64 7.03
N HIS A 445 32.44 -35.90 7.31
CA HIS A 445 32.93 -36.76 8.41
C HIS A 445 33.51 -35.95 9.59
N SER A 446 33.46 -34.61 9.51
CA SER A 446 33.74 -33.68 10.62
C SER A 446 32.44 -33.11 11.15
#